data_AF-A0A963BN55-F1
#
_entry.id   AF-A0A963BN55-F1
#
_cell.length_a   1.000
_cell.length_b   1.000
_cell.length_c   1.000
_cell.angle_alpha   90.00
_cell.angle_beta   90.00
_cell.angle_gamma   90.00
#
_symmetry.space_group_name_H-M   'P 1'
#
loop_
_entity.id
_entity.type
_entity.pdbx_description
1 polymer ?
#
loop_
_entity_poly.entity_id
_entity_poly.type
_entity_poly.pdbx_seq_one_letter_code
_entity_poly.pdbx_strand_id
1 'polypeptide(L)'
;MTKIKMLAAAVAVASVSTIAVAAPPAAPSVYDLGPMSPFVNQTNLSEQERVAYALLEGMMQAAEGYVHANGCPASRLELPLSVYSDALGSPKILGDASLGSAPNIFKLLAVADNAGSFRGQFIDVTQNPAPAAQFINGKPTANFVNKMTYNSANNMMVGQMAVDTLGINGQLNSFTGYVIKDFYKGEDKRPTGGDNELFLIIDWGLQSLSKEDYPVEKYWQRSKVRRSDGGNGQTVFVKDRLVGVTPCRITVALAGQNGPGIYQQSGKMYIENVTPIAPSAELTAVVSPAP
;
A
#
# COMPACT_ATOMS: atom_id res chain seq x y z
N MET A 1 55.03 11.71 12.24
CA MET A 1 54.37 10.55 11.60
C MET A 1 53.60 9.80 12.67
N THR A 2 52.28 9.95 12.73
CA THR A 2 51.45 9.27 13.74
C THR A 2 50.13 8.92 13.06
N LYS A 3 49.95 7.62 12.76
CA LYS A 3 48.80 7.08 12.02
C LYS A 3 47.60 6.96 12.98
N ILE A 4 46.53 7.69 12.71
CA ILE A 4 45.24 7.50 13.39
C ILE A 4 44.51 6.35 12.70
N LYS A 5 44.37 5.22 13.39
CA LYS A 5 43.54 4.09 12.95
C LYS A 5 42.09 4.38 13.35
N MET A 6 41.22 4.55 12.36
CA MET A 6 39.77 4.49 12.58
C MET A 6 39.39 3.04 12.90
N LEU A 7 38.89 2.79 14.11
CA LEU A 7 38.17 1.56 14.42
C LEU A 7 36.72 1.75 13.97
N ALA A 8 36.33 1.02 12.93
CA ALA A 8 34.92 0.79 12.60
C ALA A 8 34.37 -0.24 13.60
N ALA A 9 33.42 0.17 14.45
CA ALA A 9 32.64 -0.76 15.24
C ALA A 9 31.46 -1.24 14.38
N ALA A 10 31.61 -2.39 13.74
CA ALA A 10 30.50 -3.16 13.20
C ALA A 10 29.74 -3.78 14.38
N VAL A 11 28.63 -3.15 14.78
CA VAL A 11 27.68 -3.79 15.70
C VAL A 11 26.83 -4.75 14.87
N ALA A 12 27.31 -5.99 14.80
CA ALA A 12 26.50 -7.11 14.36
C ALA A 12 25.43 -7.37 15.41
N VAL A 13 24.21 -6.87 15.15
CA VAL A 13 23.00 -7.32 15.86
C VAL A 13 22.63 -8.69 15.30
N ALA A 14 23.40 -9.70 15.71
CA ALA A 14 23.12 -11.11 15.44
C ALA A 14 22.69 -11.77 16.76
N SER A 15 21.49 -11.41 17.22
CA SER A 15 20.77 -12.13 18.26
C SER A 15 19.41 -12.51 17.71
N VAL A 16 19.40 -13.53 16.85
CA VAL A 16 18.17 -14.20 16.42
C VAL A 16 17.79 -15.16 17.54
N SER A 17 17.14 -14.64 18.57
CA SER A 17 16.40 -15.46 19.52
C SER A 17 15.24 -16.10 18.74
N THR A 18 15.24 -17.42 18.60
CA THR A 18 14.11 -18.19 18.08
C THR A 18 12.99 -18.17 19.12
N ILE A 19 12.34 -17.02 19.27
CA ILE A 19 11.00 -16.95 19.85
C ILE A 19 10.12 -17.71 18.86
N ALA A 20 9.37 -18.70 19.32
CA ALA A 20 8.29 -19.28 18.54
C ALA A 20 7.34 -18.14 18.18
N VAL A 21 7.51 -17.56 16.99
CA VAL A 21 6.64 -16.51 16.49
C VAL A 21 5.31 -17.22 16.26
N ALA A 22 4.34 -16.96 17.14
CA ALA A 22 2.98 -17.39 16.93
C ALA A 22 2.60 -17.01 15.49
N ALA A 23 2.08 -17.98 14.73
CA ALA A 23 1.70 -17.75 13.35
C ALA A 23 0.83 -16.49 13.31
N PRO A 24 1.20 -15.47 12.51
CA PRO A 24 0.50 -14.20 12.54
C PRO A 24 -0.96 -14.46 12.15
N PRO A 25 -1.92 -13.86 12.86
CA PRO A 25 -3.33 -14.20 12.68
C PRO A 25 -3.80 -13.79 11.28
N ALA A 26 -4.61 -14.62 10.62
CA ALA A 26 -5.01 -14.51 9.22
C ALA A 26 -5.55 -13.14 8.78
N ALA A 27 -5.19 -12.63 7.61
CA ALA A 27 -5.65 -11.32 7.15
C ALA A 27 -7.19 -11.20 7.17
N PRO A 28 -7.75 -10.02 7.50
CA PRO A 28 -9.19 -9.82 7.53
C PRO A 28 -9.78 -9.92 6.12
N SER A 29 -10.90 -10.61 5.97
CA SER A 29 -11.60 -10.69 4.68
C SER A 29 -12.22 -9.35 4.32
N VAL A 30 -11.85 -8.77 3.16
CA VAL A 30 -12.43 -7.51 2.67
C VAL A 30 -13.92 -7.60 2.36
N TYR A 31 -14.49 -8.81 2.27
CA TYR A 31 -15.90 -9.06 1.97
C TYR A 31 -16.78 -9.22 3.20
N ASP A 32 -16.19 -9.39 4.39
CA ASP A 32 -16.98 -9.44 5.62
C ASP A 32 -17.70 -8.10 5.81
N LEU A 33 -18.83 -8.11 6.53
CA LEU A 33 -19.63 -6.92 6.80
C LEU A 33 -18.74 -5.74 7.22
N GLY A 34 -19.13 -4.55 6.77
CA GLY A 34 -18.42 -3.30 7.01
C GLY A 34 -18.27 -2.97 8.50
N PRO A 35 -17.73 -1.79 8.83
CA PRO A 35 -17.46 -1.44 10.23
C PRO A 35 -18.73 -1.62 11.07
N MET A 36 -18.62 -2.38 12.17
CA MET A 36 -19.73 -2.54 13.10
C MET A 36 -20.00 -1.18 13.77
N SER A 37 -21.27 -0.80 13.87
CA SER A 37 -21.68 0.41 14.60
C SER A 37 -21.31 0.28 16.09
N PRO A 38 -20.84 1.36 16.76
CA PRO A 38 -20.70 2.73 16.28
C PRO A 38 -19.41 2.97 15.48
N PHE A 39 -19.51 3.74 14.39
CA PHE A 39 -18.36 4.18 13.62
C PHE A 39 -17.47 5.09 14.49
N VAL A 40 -16.31 4.58 14.93
CA VAL A 40 -15.30 5.44 15.52
C VAL A 40 -14.62 6.18 14.37
N ASN A 41 -14.91 7.47 14.26
CA ASN A 41 -14.41 8.37 13.22
C ASN A 41 -12.95 8.79 13.42
N GLN A 42 -12.24 8.19 14.40
CA GLN A 42 -10.82 8.39 14.64
C GLN A 42 -10.11 7.04 14.49
N THR A 43 -9.39 6.88 13.39
CA THR A 43 -8.62 5.66 13.08
C THR A 43 -7.29 5.63 13.82
N ASN A 44 -6.84 6.77 14.36
CA ASN A 44 -5.55 6.93 15.05
C ASN A 44 -4.38 6.34 14.26
N LEU A 45 -4.41 6.48 12.92
CA LEU A 45 -3.27 6.15 12.06
C LEU A 45 -2.08 6.99 12.49
N SER A 46 -0.94 6.35 12.75
CA SER A 46 0.34 7.01 12.93
C SER A 46 0.76 7.74 11.65
N GLU A 47 1.70 8.69 11.76
CA GLU A 47 2.23 9.37 10.58
C GLU A 47 2.89 8.40 9.59
N GLN A 48 3.60 7.40 10.10
CA GLN A 48 4.22 6.35 9.29
C GLN A 48 3.16 5.52 8.57
N GLU A 49 2.07 5.11 9.25
CA GLU A 49 0.97 4.39 8.59
C GLU A 49 0.34 5.23 7.48
N ARG A 50 0.15 6.54 7.68
CA ARG A 50 -0.40 7.43 6.63
C ARG A 50 0.53 7.51 5.42
N VAL A 51 1.84 7.59 5.63
CA VAL A 51 2.84 7.54 4.56
C VAL A 51 2.85 6.20 3.85
N ALA A 52 2.86 5.10 4.60
CA ALA A 52 2.80 3.76 4.04
C ALA A 52 1.53 3.53 3.22
N TYR A 53 0.37 3.95 3.72
CA TYR A 53 -0.90 3.81 3.00
C TYR A 53 -0.92 4.68 1.74
N ALA A 54 -0.32 5.87 1.78
CA ALA A 54 -0.15 6.69 0.59
C ALA A 54 0.75 6.03 -0.47
N LEU A 55 1.84 5.39 -0.04
CA LEU A 55 2.71 4.60 -0.92
C LEU A 55 1.97 3.39 -1.52
N LEU A 56 1.22 2.64 -0.71
CA LEU A 56 0.44 1.50 -1.17
C LEU A 56 -0.64 1.91 -2.17
N GLU A 57 -1.35 2.99 -1.89
CA GLU A 57 -2.34 3.53 -2.81
C GLU A 57 -1.67 4.00 -4.11
N GLY A 58 -0.50 4.65 -4.03
CA GLY A 58 0.29 5.02 -5.21
C GLY A 58 0.72 3.81 -6.04
N MET A 59 1.17 2.73 -5.40
CA MET A 59 1.51 1.48 -6.09
C MET A 59 0.32 0.86 -6.80
N MET A 60 -0.85 0.85 -6.15
CA MET A 60 -2.08 0.36 -6.78
C MET A 60 -2.49 1.23 -7.97
N GLN A 61 -2.35 2.57 -7.87
CA GLN A 61 -2.66 3.49 -8.96
C GLN A 61 -1.70 3.34 -10.16
N ALA A 62 -0.42 3.08 -9.91
CA ALA A 62 0.53 2.74 -10.96
C ALA A 62 0.17 1.40 -11.64
N ALA A 63 -0.22 0.39 -10.85
CA ALA A 63 -0.68 -0.89 -11.37
C ALA A 63 -1.97 -0.77 -12.19
N GLU A 64 -2.88 0.14 -11.83
CA GLU A 64 -4.06 0.44 -12.65
C GLU A 64 -3.67 1.08 -13.98
N GLY A 65 -2.75 2.05 -14.00
CA GLY A 65 -2.21 2.61 -15.24
C GLY A 65 -1.65 1.52 -16.16
N TYR A 66 -0.93 0.55 -15.59
CA TYR A 66 -0.48 -0.65 -16.30
C TYR A 66 -1.64 -1.49 -16.86
N VAL A 67 -2.64 -1.83 -16.05
CA VAL A 67 -3.81 -2.62 -16.45
C VAL A 67 -4.65 -1.91 -17.52
N HIS A 68 -4.74 -0.59 -17.48
CA HIS A 68 -5.41 0.19 -18.51
C HIS A 68 -4.63 0.21 -19.82
N ALA A 69 -3.31 0.37 -19.76
CA ALA A 69 -2.46 0.41 -20.94
C ALA A 69 -2.30 -0.95 -21.62
N ASN A 70 -2.35 -2.05 -20.85
CA ASN A 70 -1.99 -3.40 -21.31
C ASN A 70 -3.11 -4.45 -21.18
N GLY A 71 -4.23 -4.11 -20.56
CA GLY A 71 -5.29 -5.06 -20.22
C GLY A 71 -5.01 -5.83 -18.93
N CYS A 72 -6.05 -6.51 -18.42
CA CYS A 72 -5.88 -7.44 -17.31
C CYS A 72 -5.15 -8.70 -17.81
N PRO A 73 -4.16 -9.23 -17.07
CA PRO A 73 -3.44 -10.42 -17.49
C PRO A 73 -4.37 -11.65 -17.51
N ALA A 74 -4.17 -12.53 -18.49
CA ALA A 74 -4.99 -13.73 -18.67
C ALA A 74 -4.80 -14.76 -17.53
N SER A 75 -3.59 -14.81 -16.96
CA SER A 75 -3.28 -15.52 -15.73
C SER A 75 -2.94 -14.53 -14.62
N ARG A 76 -3.09 -14.98 -13.38
CA ARG A 76 -2.70 -14.21 -12.20
C ARG A 76 -1.24 -13.75 -12.31
N LEU A 77 -1.03 -12.44 -12.25
CA LEU A 77 0.29 -11.83 -12.16
C LEU A 77 0.62 -11.58 -10.69
N GLU A 78 1.80 -12.02 -10.24
CA GLU A 78 2.30 -11.78 -8.89
C GLU A 78 3.57 -10.94 -8.92
N LEU A 79 3.59 -9.85 -8.14
CA LEU A 79 4.70 -8.92 -8.06
C LEU A 79 5.11 -8.77 -6.58
N PRO A 80 6.38 -9.03 -6.21
CA PRO A 80 6.86 -8.72 -4.87
C PRO A 80 6.62 -7.25 -4.54
N LEU A 81 6.17 -6.96 -3.33
CA LEU A 81 5.91 -5.60 -2.86
C LEU A 81 6.52 -5.40 -1.48
N SER A 82 7.25 -4.30 -1.32
CA SER A 82 7.76 -3.83 -0.03
C SER A 82 7.34 -2.39 0.20
N VAL A 83 7.09 -2.03 1.46
CA VAL A 83 6.82 -0.66 1.89
C VAL A 83 7.50 -0.40 3.22
N TYR A 84 8.10 0.76 3.33
CA TYR A 84 8.81 1.24 4.50
C TYR A 84 8.47 2.71 4.75
N SER A 85 8.34 3.10 6.01
CA SER A 85 8.30 4.52 6.39
C SER A 85 8.71 4.72 7.85
N ASP A 86 9.46 5.78 8.12
CA ASP A 86 9.92 6.15 9.45
C ASP A 86 10.03 7.68 9.64
N ALA A 87 10.33 8.07 10.88
CA ALA A 87 10.73 9.45 11.24
C ALA A 87 12.24 9.59 11.52
N LEU A 88 13.02 8.52 11.36
CA LEU A 88 14.33 8.43 11.98
C LEU A 88 15.36 9.26 11.21
N GLY A 89 15.86 10.32 11.84
CA GLY A 89 16.92 11.17 11.27
C GLY A 89 16.45 12.23 10.28
N SER A 90 15.14 12.47 10.17
CA SER A 90 14.56 13.53 9.32
C SER A 90 13.51 14.32 10.10
N PRO A 91 13.41 15.65 9.90
CA PRO A 91 12.30 16.44 10.47
C PRO A 91 10.95 16.13 9.83
N LYS A 92 10.95 15.40 8.70
CA LYS A 92 9.76 14.93 7.97
C LYS A 92 9.72 13.41 7.96
N ILE A 93 8.52 12.83 7.95
CA ILE A 93 8.35 11.39 7.74
C ILE A 93 8.63 11.08 6.28
N LEU A 94 9.50 10.09 6.07
CA LEU A 94 9.86 9.58 4.75
C LEU A 94 9.36 8.15 4.62
N GLY A 95 9.12 7.73 3.39
CA GLY A 95 8.87 6.32 3.12
C GLY A 95 9.24 5.96 1.69
N ASP A 96 9.47 4.67 1.47
CA ASP A 96 9.72 4.10 0.16
C ASP A 96 8.88 2.86 -0.04
N ALA A 97 8.56 2.58 -1.30
CA ALA A 97 7.95 1.33 -1.68
C ALA A 97 8.57 0.81 -2.96
N SER A 98 8.60 -0.50 -3.12
CA SER A 98 9.07 -1.15 -4.34
C SER A 98 8.14 -2.28 -4.78
N LEU A 99 7.88 -2.34 -6.08
CA LEU A 99 7.00 -3.30 -6.74
C LEU A 99 7.78 -4.03 -7.84
N GLY A 100 7.80 -5.35 -7.80
CA GLY A 100 8.54 -6.19 -8.73
C GLY A 100 9.93 -6.57 -8.21
N SER A 101 10.83 -6.91 -9.14
CA SER A 101 12.18 -7.35 -8.82
C SER A 101 13.11 -6.96 -9.96
N ALA A 102 14.37 -6.64 -9.64
CA ALA A 102 15.34 -6.22 -10.65
C ALA A 102 15.44 -7.27 -11.79
N PRO A 103 15.49 -6.83 -13.07
CA PRO A 103 15.52 -5.44 -13.54
C PRO A 103 14.12 -4.78 -13.64
N ASN A 104 13.04 -5.53 -13.46
CA ASN A 104 11.65 -5.08 -13.59
C ASN A 104 11.08 -4.56 -12.26
N ILE A 105 11.62 -3.44 -11.79
CA ILE A 105 11.22 -2.85 -10.52
C ILE A 105 10.65 -1.45 -10.73
N PHE A 106 9.57 -1.15 -10.02
CA PHE A 106 8.97 0.16 -9.88
C PHE A 106 9.07 0.61 -8.42
N LYS A 107 9.44 1.86 -8.18
CA LYS A 107 9.81 2.38 -6.88
C LYS A 107 9.22 3.76 -6.68
N LEU A 108 8.65 3.95 -5.49
CA LEU A 108 8.09 5.23 -5.05
C LEU A 108 8.83 5.71 -3.81
N LEU A 109 8.91 7.03 -3.67
CA LEU A 109 9.32 7.75 -2.47
C LEU A 109 8.16 8.62 -2.02
N ALA A 110 7.90 8.66 -0.73
CA ALA A 110 6.93 9.54 -0.10
C ALA A 110 7.60 10.49 0.89
N VAL A 111 7.14 11.73 0.88
CA VAL A 111 7.56 12.77 1.82
C VAL A 111 6.30 13.38 2.45
N ALA A 112 6.16 13.25 3.76
CA ALA A 112 5.05 13.87 4.47
C ALA A 112 5.43 15.25 4.99
N ASP A 113 4.52 16.21 4.84
CA ASP A 113 4.57 17.44 5.59
C ASP A 113 4.12 17.22 7.04
N ASN A 114 4.42 18.19 7.89
CA ASN A 114 3.91 18.20 9.25
C ASN A 114 2.38 18.32 9.23
N ALA A 115 1.69 17.58 10.09
CA ALA A 115 0.25 17.67 10.21
C ALA A 115 -0.17 19.07 10.71
N GLY A 116 -1.02 19.76 9.95
CA GLY A 116 -1.61 21.04 10.33
C GLY A 116 -2.94 20.85 11.06
N SER A 117 -3.19 21.65 12.09
CA SER A 117 -4.37 21.54 12.96
C SER A 117 -5.73 21.58 12.24
N PHE A 118 -5.80 22.21 11.06
CA PHE A 118 -7.04 22.39 10.30
C PHE A 118 -7.08 21.67 8.94
N ARG A 119 -5.91 21.37 8.37
CA ARG A 119 -5.81 20.82 7.00
C ARG A 119 -5.40 19.34 6.97
N GLY A 120 -5.08 18.76 8.14
CA GLY A 120 -4.54 17.41 8.26
C GLY A 120 -3.12 17.33 7.72
N GLN A 121 -2.78 16.26 6.98
CA GLN A 121 -1.41 16.01 6.52
C GLN A 121 -1.33 15.85 5.01
N PHE A 122 -0.39 16.58 4.39
CA PHE A 122 -0.05 16.43 2.98
C PHE A 122 1.11 15.44 2.82
N ILE A 123 1.02 14.58 1.80
CA ILE A 123 2.03 13.59 1.47
C ILE A 123 2.24 13.61 -0.05
N ASP A 124 3.46 13.94 -0.45
CA ASP A 124 3.89 13.88 -1.85
C ASP A 124 4.54 12.52 -2.10
N VAL A 125 4.01 11.77 -3.07
CA VAL A 125 4.54 10.48 -3.52
C VAL A 125 5.05 10.62 -4.95
N THR A 126 6.32 10.29 -5.19
CA THR A 126 6.95 10.43 -6.50
C THR A 126 7.74 9.18 -6.88
N GLN A 127 7.93 8.95 -8.17
CA GLN A 127 8.81 7.90 -8.68
C GLN A 127 10.26 8.10 -8.21
N ASN A 128 10.96 7.03 -7.82
CA ASN A 128 12.34 7.14 -7.32
C ASN A 128 13.26 6.04 -7.90
N PRO A 129 14.30 6.37 -8.70
CA PRO A 129 14.65 7.71 -9.15
C PRO A 129 13.68 8.24 -10.20
N ALA A 130 13.23 9.48 -10.04
CA ALA A 130 12.59 10.24 -11.11
C ALA A 130 13.65 10.96 -11.96
N PRO A 131 13.41 11.19 -13.27
CA PRO A 131 12.28 10.74 -14.09
C PRO A 131 12.57 9.45 -14.89
N ALA A 132 13.50 8.60 -14.42
CA ALA A 132 13.91 7.43 -15.19
C ALA A 132 12.76 6.42 -15.35
N ALA A 133 12.55 5.92 -16.57
CA ALA A 133 11.59 4.86 -16.82
C ALA A 133 11.92 3.64 -15.97
N GLN A 134 10.92 3.19 -15.21
CA GLN A 134 10.94 1.99 -14.39
C GLN A 134 9.95 0.99 -14.97
N PHE A 135 9.80 -0.18 -14.37
CA PHE A 135 9.06 -1.26 -15.01
C PHE A 135 8.07 -1.92 -14.08
N ILE A 136 6.83 -2.05 -14.55
CA ILE A 136 5.83 -2.94 -13.97
C ILE A 136 5.67 -4.11 -14.93
N ASN A 137 6.09 -5.30 -14.51
CA ASN A 137 6.03 -6.53 -15.32
C ASN A 137 6.60 -6.35 -16.75
N GLY A 138 7.78 -5.74 -16.87
CA GLY A 138 8.45 -5.52 -18.15
C GLY A 138 7.86 -4.41 -19.02
N LYS A 139 6.85 -3.68 -18.54
CA LYS A 139 6.31 -2.50 -19.23
C LYS A 139 6.87 -1.22 -18.61
N PRO A 140 7.47 -0.32 -19.40
CA PRO A 140 7.90 0.97 -18.92
C PRO A 140 6.76 1.78 -18.29
N THR A 141 7.02 2.27 -17.09
CA THR A 141 6.17 3.17 -16.31
C THR A 141 7.04 4.34 -15.83
N ALA A 142 6.59 5.56 -16.07
CA ALA A 142 7.36 6.79 -15.84
C ALA A 142 6.48 7.92 -15.30
N ASN A 143 7.15 8.98 -14.85
CA ASN A 143 6.53 10.24 -14.42
C ASN A 143 5.44 10.07 -13.36
N PHE A 144 5.53 9.03 -12.51
CA PHE A 144 4.57 8.85 -11.44
C PHE A 144 4.71 9.98 -10.42
N VAL A 145 3.62 10.71 -10.22
CA VAL A 145 3.45 11.69 -9.17
C VAL A 145 2.08 11.53 -8.54
N ASN A 146 2.00 11.71 -7.23
CA ASN A 146 0.75 11.61 -6.51
C ASN A 146 0.78 12.50 -5.28
N LYS A 147 -0.27 13.29 -5.11
CA LYS A 147 -0.43 14.20 -3.98
C LYS A 147 -1.60 13.73 -3.16
N MET A 148 -1.34 13.31 -1.92
CA MET A 148 -2.36 12.85 -1.00
C MET A 148 -2.51 13.81 0.16
N THR A 149 -3.75 13.97 0.61
CA THR A 149 -4.11 14.80 1.76
C THR A 149 -5.01 13.99 2.68
N TYR A 150 -4.59 13.82 3.92
CA TYR A 150 -5.44 13.34 5.00
C TYR A 150 -6.13 14.54 5.65
N ASN A 151 -7.38 14.39 6.06
CA ASN A 151 -8.06 15.41 6.86
C ASN A 151 -7.54 15.44 8.31
N SER A 152 -7.92 16.47 9.09
CA SER A 152 -7.46 16.62 10.48
C SER A 152 -7.94 15.52 11.43
N ALA A 153 -9.02 14.81 11.09
CA ALA A 153 -9.51 13.65 11.83
C ALA A 153 -8.78 12.33 11.46
N ASN A 154 -7.89 12.36 10.46
CA ASN A 154 -7.18 11.21 9.90
C ASN A 154 -8.09 10.05 9.44
N ASN A 155 -9.35 10.36 9.14
CA ASN A 155 -10.35 9.38 8.72
C ASN A 155 -10.78 9.54 7.27
N MET A 156 -10.20 10.50 6.54
CA MET A 156 -10.42 10.67 5.12
C MET A 156 -9.09 10.98 4.43
N MET A 157 -8.82 10.32 3.31
CA MET A 157 -7.70 10.61 2.41
C MET A 157 -8.24 10.97 1.03
N VAL A 158 -7.72 12.05 0.46
CA VAL A 158 -7.98 12.45 -0.92
C VAL A 158 -6.65 12.49 -1.66
N GLY A 159 -6.59 11.95 -2.87
CA GLY A 159 -5.39 11.90 -3.67
C GLY A 159 -5.62 12.27 -5.13
N GLN A 160 -4.62 12.87 -5.75
CA GLN A 160 -4.55 13.07 -7.19
C GLN A 160 -3.22 12.53 -7.71
N MET A 161 -3.27 11.70 -8.73
CA MET A 161 -2.09 11.08 -9.34
C MET A 161 -1.99 11.38 -10.84
N ALA A 162 -0.77 11.27 -11.36
CA ALA A 162 -0.48 11.13 -12.76
C ALA A 162 0.58 10.06 -12.97
N VAL A 163 0.45 9.28 -14.05
CA VAL A 163 1.41 8.23 -14.42
C VAL A 163 1.41 8.00 -15.93
N ASP A 164 2.60 7.80 -16.49
CA ASP A 164 2.76 7.37 -17.88
C ASP A 164 3.08 5.88 -17.92
N THR A 165 2.36 5.12 -18.73
CA THR A 165 2.64 3.69 -18.93
C THR A 165 2.63 3.29 -20.40
N LEU A 166 3.61 2.48 -20.81
CA LEU A 166 3.71 1.99 -22.18
C LEU A 166 2.53 1.07 -22.49
N GLY A 167 1.75 1.44 -23.51
CA GLY A 167 0.64 0.65 -24.02
C GLY A 167 1.05 -0.40 -25.06
N ILE A 168 0.06 -1.18 -25.48
CA ILE A 168 0.21 -2.24 -26.48
C ILE A 168 0.66 -1.70 -27.85
N ASN A 169 0.33 -0.44 -28.15
CA ASN A 169 0.75 0.26 -29.37
C ASN A 169 2.21 0.76 -29.33
N GLY A 170 2.96 0.49 -28.26
CA GLY A 170 4.34 0.95 -28.10
C GLY A 170 4.48 2.45 -27.82
N GLN A 171 3.39 3.13 -27.44
CA GLN A 171 3.41 4.54 -27.01
C GLN A 171 3.10 4.64 -25.51
N LEU A 172 3.67 5.66 -24.87
CA LEU A 172 3.31 6.00 -23.50
C LEU A 172 1.90 6.59 -23.49
N ASN A 173 1.04 6.06 -22.63
CA ASN A 173 -0.26 6.63 -22.34
C ASN A 173 -0.16 7.35 -20.99
N SER A 174 -0.61 8.61 -20.97
CA SER A 174 -0.70 9.40 -19.74
C SER A 174 -2.06 9.21 -19.09
N PHE A 175 -2.03 8.83 -17.81
CA PHE A 175 -3.21 8.65 -16.99
C PHE A 175 -3.20 9.64 -15.84
N THR A 176 -4.38 10.16 -15.52
CA THR A 176 -4.64 10.97 -14.32
C THR A 176 -5.68 10.26 -13.47
N GLY A 177 -5.48 10.26 -12.16
CA GLY A 177 -6.38 9.59 -11.23
C GLY A 177 -6.76 10.47 -10.05
N TYR A 178 -7.96 10.24 -9.52
CA TYR A 178 -8.47 10.86 -8.32
C TYR A 178 -9.00 9.80 -7.39
N VAL A 179 -8.60 9.86 -6.12
CA VAL A 179 -9.07 8.94 -5.08
C VAL A 179 -9.63 9.71 -3.90
N ILE A 180 -10.74 9.24 -3.34
CA ILE A 180 -11.24 9.64 -2.03
C ILE A 180 -11.54 8.36 -1.24
N LYS A 181 -10.99 8.26 -0.03
CA LYS A 181 -11.18 7.12 0.86
C LYS A 181 -11.55 7.60 2.25
N ASP A 182 -12.53 6.94 2.85
CA ASP A 182 -12.88 7.07 4.24
C ASP A 182 -12.35 5.85 5.01
N PHE A 183 -11.72 6.09 6.14
CA PHE A 183 -11.20 5.06 7.04
C PHE A 183 -12.07 4.94 8.28
N TYR A 184 -12.30 3.71 8.70
CA TYR A 184 -13.11 3.34 9.84
C TYR A 184 -12.34 2.38 10.72
N LYS A 185 -12.47 2.54 12.04
CA LYS A 185 -11.99 1.56 12.99
C LYS A 185 -13.05 0.47 13.18
N GLY A 186 -12.66 -0.79 13.02
CA GLY A 186 -13.46 -1.97 13.32
C GLY A 186 -12.84 -2.81 14.44
N GLU A 187 -13.65 -3.65 15.06
CA GLU A 187 -13.20 -4.63 16.04
C GLU A 187 -12.76 -5.92 15.34
N ASP A 188 -11.58 -6.41 15.69
CA ASP A 188 -11.15 -7.75 15.30
C ASP A 188 -11.70 -8.75 16.32
N LYS A 189 -12.69 -9.56 15.92
CA LYS A 189 -13.23 -10.62 16.80
C LYS A 189 -12.18 -11.72 16.97
N ARG A 190 -11.26 -11.58 17.94
CA ARG A 190 -10.40 -12.70 18.35
C ARG A 190 -11.23 -13.78 19.05
N PRO A 191 -10.85 -15.07 18.91
CA PRO A 191 -11.17 -16.06 19.93
C PRO A 191 -10.41 -15.67 21.21
N THR A 192 -11.18 -15.33 22.25
CA THR A 192 -10.83 -15.30 23.68
C THR A 192 -9.36 -15.56 24.06
N GLY A 193 -8.63 -14.55 24.56
CA GLY A 193 -7.50 -14.78 25.50
C GLY A 193 -6.13 -14.12 25.25
N GLY A 194 -6.02 -12.92 24.65
CA GLY A 194 -4.72 -12.24 24.55
C GLY A 194 -4.80 -10.71 24.65
N ASP A 195 -3.97 -10.14 25.52
CA ASP A 195 -3.98 -8.73 25.99
C ASP A 195 -3.52 -7.67 24.99
N ASN A 196 -3.21 -8.03 23.74
CA ASN A 196 -2.86 -7.05 22.71
C ASN A 196 -4.11 -6.67 21.92
N GLU A 197 -4.59 -5.44 22.05
CA GLU A 197 -5.69 -4.89 21.24
C GLU A 197 -5.30 -4.96 19.74
N LEU A 198 -5.97 -5.81 18.96
CA LEU A 198 -5.93 -5.74 17.51
C LEU A 198 -7.08 -4.87 17.04
N PHE A 199 -6.77 -3.91 16.19
CA PHE A 199 -7.79 -3.10 15.54
C PHE A 199 -7.79 -3.37 14.05
N LEU A 200 -8.98 -3.41 13.46
CA LEU A 200 -9.13 -3.40 12.02
C LEU A 200 -9.27 -1.96 11.57
N ILE A 201 -8.48 -1.55 10.59
CA ILE A 201 -8.77 -0.36 9.79
C ILE A 201 -9.46 -0.85 8.53
N ILE A 202 -10.69 -0.41 8.34
CA ILE A 202 -11.49 -0.72 7.17
C ILE A 202 -11.61 0.58 6.40
N ASP A 203 -11.32 0.58 5.10
CA ASP A 203 -11.56 1.74 4.27
C ASP A 203 -12.40 1.42 3.05
N TRP A 204 -13.15 2.44 2.66
CA TRP A 204 -14.04 2.44 1.51
C TRP A 204 -13.79 3.74 0.76
N GLY A 205 -13.71 3.65 -0.56
CA GLY A 205 -13.44 4.83 -1.35
C GLY A 205 -13.95 4.75 -2.77
N LEU A 206 -14.01 5.92 -3.38
CA LEU A 206 -14.25 6.08 -4.80
C LEU A 206 -12.92 6.43 -5.47
N GLN A 207 -12.63 5.75 -6.56
CA GLN A 207 -11.56 6.16 -7.47
C GLN A 207 -12.09 6.43 -8.87
N SER A 208 -11.51 7.43 -9.52
CA SER A 208 -11.66 7.73 -10.93
C SER A 208 -10.30 7.66 -11.61
N LEU A 209 -10.26 7.10 -12.82
CA LEU A 209 -9.10 7.12 -13.71
C LEU A 209 -9.49 7.71 -15.07
N SER A 210 -8.65 8.60 -15.57
CA SER A 210 -8.80 9.28 -16.85
C SER A 210 -7.55 9.09 -17.70
N LYS A 211 -7.71 9.08 -19.02
CA LYS A 211 -6.63 9.13 -20.00
C LYS A 211 -6.78 10.42 -20.78
N GLU A 212 -5.76 11.27 -20.79
CA GLU A 212 -5.83 12.60 -21.43
C GLU A 212 -7.09 13.38 -21.00
N ASP A 213 -7.43 13.31 -19.72
CA ASP A 213 -8.62 13.92 -19.09
C ASP A 213 -9.98 13.45 -19.63
N TYR A 214 -10.00 12.43 -20.50
CA TYR A 214 -11.21 11.70 -20.81
C TYR A 214 -11.50 10.69 -19.69
N PRO A 215 -12.67 10.74 -19.03
CA PRO A 215 -12.99 9.82 -17.95
C PRO A 215 -13.09 8.41 -18.53
N VAL A 216 -12.13 7.56 -18.18
CA VAL A 216 -12.11 6.18 -18.66
C VAL A 216 -12.99 5.37 -17.72
N GLU A 217 -12.74 5.46 -16.41
CA GLU A 217 -13.40 4.60 -15.43
C GLU A 217 -13.62 5.24 -14.06
N LYS A 218 -14.67 4.78 -13.39
CA LYS A 218 -14.98 5.06 -11.98
C LYS A 218 -15.34 3.75 -11.29
N TYR A 219 -14.76 3.48 -10.13
CA TYR A 219 -15.05 2.26 -9.37
C TYR A 219 -14.88 2.45 -7.86
N TRP A 220 -15.54 1.57 -7.12
CA TRP A 220 -15.46 1.49 -5.66
C TRP A 220 -14.26 0.63 -5.25
N GLN A 221 -13.61 1.05 -4.17
CA GLN A 221 -12.45 0.38 -3.60
C GLN A 221 -12.71 0.01 -2.15
N ARG A 222 -12.08 -1.09 -1.71
CA ARG A 222 -12.21 -1.60 -0.35
C ARG A 222 -10.85 -2.07 0.16
N SER A 223 -10.42 -1.59 1.32
CA SER A 223 -9.27 -2.19 2.01
C SER A 223 -9.65 -2.59 3.42
N LYS A 224 -8.94 -3.61 3.92
CA LYS A 224 -8.98 -3.99 5.34
C LYS A 224 -7.57 -4.28 5.81
N VAL A 225 -7.16 -3.56 6.84
CA VAL A 225 -5.86 -3.68 7.45
C VAL A 225 -6.05 -4.15 8.88
N ARG A 226 -5.35 -5.21 9.27
CA ARG A 226 -5.27 -5.64 10.66
C ARG A 226 -4.01 -5.06 11.28
N ARG A 227 -4.22 -4.16 12.24
CA ARG A 227 -3.19 -3.56 13.06
C ARG A 227 -2.92 -4.44 14.27
N SER A 228 -1.63 -4.66 14.55
CA SER A 228 -1.16 -5.09 15.87
C SER A 228 -0.36 -3.94 16.46
N ASP A 229 -0.80 -3.38 17.58
CA ASP A 229 -0.02 -2.38 18.29
C ASP A 229 1.27 -3.00 18.85
N GLY A 230 2.41 -2.65 18.26
CA GLY A 230 3.74 -3.07 18.72
C GLY A 230 4.19 -4.46 18.27
N GLY A 231 3.61 -5.01 17.19
CA GLY A 231 3.92 -6.35 16.70
C GLY A 231 3.86 -6.51 15.18
N ASN A 232 3.81 -7.76 14.73
CA ASN A 232 3.60 -8.08 13.31
C ASN A 232 2.17 -7.69 12.89
N GLY A 233 2.05 -6.71 12.01
CA GLY A 233 0.81 -6.33 11.34
C GLY A 233 0.60 -7.09 10.03
N GLN A 234 -0.65 -7.08 9.55
CA GLN A 234 -1.03 -7.61 8.25
C GLN A 234 -1.94 -6.63 7.51
N THR A 235 -1.62 -6.39 6.25
CA THR A 235 -2.29 -5.38 5.44
C THR A 235 -2.81 -5.99 4.16
N VAL A 236 -4.11 -5.84 3.90
CA VAL A 236 -4.72 -6.24 2.63
C VAL A 236 -5.53 -5.11 1.99
N PHE A 237 -5.17 -4.77 0.77
CA PHE A 237 -5.91 -3.81 -0.05
C PHE A 237 -6.47 -4.53 -1.27
N VAL A 238 -7.74 -4.29 -1.61
CA VAL A 238 -8.37 -4.88 -2.79
C VAL A 238 -9.06 -3.79 -3.60
N LYS A 239 -8.71 -3.73 -4.88
CA LYS A 239 -9.38 -2.87 -5.85
C LYS A 239 -10.00 -3.72 -6.93
N ASP A 240 -11.32 -3.62 -7.04
CA ASP A 240 -12.13 -4.32 -8.02
C ASP A 240 -12.51 -3.35 -9.15
N ARG A 241 -11.97 -3.57 -10.35
CA ARG A 241 -12.36 -2.86 -11.56
C ARG A 241 -13.63 -3.48 -12.12
N LEU A 242 -14.75 -2.82 -11.88
CA LEU A 242 -16.10 -3.29 -12.28
C LEU A 242 -16.47 -2.93 -13.73
N VAL A 243 -15.90 -1.85 -14.25
CA VAL A 243 -16.24 -1.27 -15.55
C VAL A 243 -14.96 -1.18 -16.37
N GLY A 244 -15.01 -1.57 -17.64
CA GLY A 244 -13.85 -1.66 -18.52
C GLY A 244 -13.96 -2.84 -19.49
N VAL A 245 -12.98 -3.02 -20.37
CA VAL A 245 -12.99 -4.11 -21.38
C VAL A 245 -12.87 -5.49 -20.73
N THR A 246 -12.17 -5.58 -19.58
CA THR A 246 -12.04 -6.82 -18.79
C THR A 246 -12.11 -6.49 -17.29
N PRO A 247 -12.93 -7.21 -16.51
CA PRO A 247 -12.89 -7.13 -15.05
C PRO A 247 -11.48 -7.48 -14.55
N CYS A 248 -10.99 -6.73 -13.58
CA CYS A 248 -9.67 -6.96 -13.02
C CYS A 248 -9.67 -6.65 -11.53
N ARG A 249 -8.95 -7.46 -10.75
CA ARG A 249 -8.70 -7.22 -9.34
C ARG A 249 -7.23 -6.96 -9.13
N ILE A 250 -6.94 -5.91 -8.37
CA ILE A 250 -5.61 -5.63 -7.85
C ILE A 250 -5.66 -5.87 -6.34
N THR A 251 -4.91 -6.85 -5.86
CA THR A 251 -4.83 -7.19 -4.44
C THR A 251 -3.42 -6.93 -3.94
N VAL A 252 -3.27 -6.21 -2.83
CA VAL A 252 -2.03 -6.12 -2.07
C VAL A 252 -2.21 -6.95 -0.82
N ALA A 253 -1.24 -7.81 -0.51
CA ALA A 253 -1.20 -8.55 0.75
C ALA A 253 0.21 -8.53 1.32
N LEU A 254 0.34 -7.95 2.51
CA LEU A 254 1.61 -7.67 3.17
C LEU A 254 1.59 -8.10 4.63
N ALA A 255 2.76 -8.44 5.15
CA ALA A 255 3.00 -8.68 6.56
C ALA A 255 4.33 -8.05 6.98
N GLY A 256 4.45 -7.68 8.25
CA GLY A 256 5.69 -7.14 8.80
C GLY A 256 5.44 -6.31 10.04
N GLN A 257 6.36 -5.42 10.38
CA GLN A 257 6.33 -4.64 11.62
C GLN A 257 5.49 -3.37 11.48
N ASN A 258 4.54 -3.19 12.41
CA ASN A 258 3.83 -1.93 12.63
C ASN A 258 4.11 -1.49 14.08
N GLY A 259 5.15 -0.66 14.26
CA GLY A 259 5.63 -0.26 15.58
C GLY A 259 5.60 1.26 15.78
N PRO A 260 5.82 1.74 17.01
CA PRO A 260 5.99 3.16 17.26
C PRO A 260 7.13 3.74 16.40
N GLY A 261 6.80 4.69 15.51
CA GLY A 261 7.77 5.39 14.67
C GLY A 261 8.25 4.64 13.43
N ILE A 262 7.73 3.44 13.14
CA ILE A 262 8.12 2.63 11.98
C ILE A 262 6.96 1.83 11.41
N TYR A 263 6.84 1.83 10.09
CA TYR A 263 6.02 0.88 9.33
C TYR A 263 6.93 0.17 8.34
N GLN A 264 7.01 -1.16 8.42
CA GLN A 264 7.83 -1.96 7.51
C GLN A 264 7.11 -3.27 7.20
N GLN A 265 6.59 -3.39 5.98
CA GLN A 265 5.92 -4.61 5.55
C GLN A 265 6.35 -5.05 4.16
N SER A 266 6.27 -6.35 3.91
CA SER A 266 6.57 -6.96 2.63
C SER A 266 5.60 -8.11 2.32
N GLY A 267 5.47 -8.41 1.04
CA GLY A 267 4.56 -9.45 0.55
C GLY A 267 4.41 -9.34 -0.96
N LYS A 268 3.18 -9.37 -1.45
CA LYS A 268 2.89 -9.39 -2.89
C LYS A 268 1.75 -8.46 -3.26
N MET A 269 1.83 -7.94 -4.48
CA MET A 269 0.71 -7.43 -5.24
C MET A 269 0.32 -8.48 -6.28
N TYR A 270 -0.99 -8.62 -6.48
CA TYR A 270 -1.58 -9.53 -7.43
C TYR A 270 -2.48 -8.77 -8.38
N ILE A 271 -2.44 -9.12 -9.66
CA ILE A 271 -3.33 -8.60 -10.69
C ILE A 271 -3.97 -9.81 -11.37
N GLU A 272 -5.29 -9.93 -11.28
CA GLU A 272 -6.01 -11.11 -11.75
C GLU A 272 -7.36 -10.77 -12.38
N ASN A 273 -7.73 -11.54 -13.40
CA ASN A 273 -9.04 -11.46 -14.01
C ASN A 273 -10.03 -12.29 -13.17
N VAL A 274 -10.87 -11.60 -12.40
CA VAL A 274 -11.85 -12.23 -11.51
C VAL A 274 -13.22 -11.56 -11.64
N THR A 275 -14.27 -12.34 -11.41
CA THR A 275 -15.61 -11.78 -11.26
C THR A 275 -15.66 -10.97 -9.94
N PRO A 276 -15.98 -9.66 -9.97
CA PRO A 276 -15.79 -8.75 -8.83
C PRO A 276 -16.64 -8.95 -7.55
N ILE A 277 -17.19 -10.13 -7.36
CA ILE A 277 -18.02 -10.52 -6.20
C ILE A 277 -17.52 -11.81 -5.55
N ALA A 278 -16.51 -12.47 -6.14
CA ALA A 278 -15.97 -13.70 -5.59
C ALA A 278 -15.06 -13.39 -4.39
N PRO A 279 -15.27 -14.04 -3.23
CA PRO A 279 -14.27 -14.07 -2.16
C PRO A 279 -12.95 -14.57 -2.75
N SER A 280 -11.85 -13.84 -2.54
CA SER A 280 -10.54 -14.35 -2.93
C SER A 280 -10.14 -15.48 -1.98
N ALA A 281 -9.79 -16.65 -2.54
CA ALA A 281 -9.26 -17.79 -1.80
C ALA A 281 -7.96 -17.46 -1.04
N GLU A 282 -7.30 -16.35 -1.37
CA GLU A 282 -6.04 -15.94 -0.75
C GLU A 282 -6.18 -14.97 0.40
N LEU A 283 -7.33 -14.31 0.58
CA LEU A 283 -7.62 -13.60 1.83
C LEU A 283 -7.57 -14.54 3.04
N THR A 284 -7.67 -15.84 2.81
CA THR A 284 -7.53 -16.91 3.81
C THR A 284 -6.15 -17.60 3.79
N ALA A 285 -5.32 -17.42 2.76
CA ALA A 285 -4.13 -18.24 2.50
C ALA A 285 -2.76 -17.55 2.66
N VAL A 286 -2.68 -16.23 2.94
CA VAL A 286 -1.41 -15.55 3.32
C VAL A 286 -0.92 -15.98 4.73
N VAL A 287 -1.39 -17.12 5.23
CA VAL A 287 -1.34 -17.54 6.65
C VAL A 287 -0.48 -18.79 6.86
N SER A 288 0.31 -19.22 5.88
CA SER A 288 1.38 -20.17 6.18
C SER A 288 2.72 -19.57 5.81
N PRO A 289 3.60 -19.24 6.78
CA PRO A 289 5.01 -19.42 6.47
C PRO A 289 5.16 -20.87 5.99
N ALA A 290 5.91 -21.07 4.90
CA ALA A 290 6.34 -22.41 4.55
C ALA A 290 7.02 -23.04 5.80
N PRO A 291 6.77 -24.33 6.08
CA PRO A 291 7.36 -25.01 7.24
C PRO A 291 8.89 -24.97 7.24
#